data_AF-A0A7Y5L0Z6-F1
#
_entry.id   AF-A0A7Y5L0Z6-F1
#
_cell.length_a   1.000
_cell.length_b   1.000
_cell.length_c   1.000
_cell.angle_alpha   90.00
_cell.angle_beta   90.00
_cell.angle_gamma   90.00
#
_symmetry.space_group_name_H-M   'P 1'
#
loop_
_entity.id
_entity.type
_entity.pdbx_description
1 polymer ?
#
loop_
_entity_poly.entity_id
_entity_poly.type
_entity_poly.pdbx_seq_one_letter_code
_entity_poly.pdbx_strand_id
1 'polypeptide(L)'
;MAKKLTGEYFKKELAEVTPDAVAISVPLHVVIGEAVDVASFFSEHWKTITDGDVVVRPGLDRAGKKIRSNTGQEILALVELVQSAQTQLLLSTAARASVDDVDRARFLVSELDACLAWLFDDGVEDDKDAQLEAVRGAHADTPDSIDALAAELSDYAGLAAKYRAELEGVPEFESGWTGEARSLATSLRERPAGGAKPTKEQAEAMANRNRLLALLLQRVNLVRSATRFIYRNDPATARKVASAYERRRRSSAKKRTPEPAPDPTPV
;
A
#
# COMPACT_ATOMS: atom_id res chain seq x y z
N MET A 1 -8.44 -13.70 -28.62
CA MET A 1 -7.26 -12.95 -28.14
C MET A 1 -7.68 -11.51 -27.88
N ALA A 2 -7.71 -11.06 -26.62
CA ALA A 2 -7.96 -9.64 -26.32
C ALA A 2 -6.73 -8.82 -26.72
N LYS A 3 -6.95 -7.69 -27.41
CA LYS A 3 -5.87 -6.80 -27.85
C LYS A 3 -5.17 -6.22 -26.60
N LYS A 4 -3.85 -6.40 -26.49
CA LYS A 4 -3.08 -5.84 -25.37
C LYS A 4 -3.20 -4.31 -25.41
N LEU A 5 -3.68 -3.71 -24.32
CA LEU A 5 -3.72 -2.25 -24.18
C LEU A 5 -2.29 -1.77 -23.89
N THR A 6 -1.82 -0.77 -24.63
CA THR A 6 -0.46 -0.22 -24.52
C THR A 6 -0.51 1.24 -24.07
N GLY A 7 0.65 1.86 -23.81
CA GLY A 7 0.72 3.29 -23.44
C GLY A 7 0.02 4.23 -24.43
N GLU A 8 0.03 3.89 -25.74
CA GLU A 8 -0.68 4.65 -26.77
C GLU A 8 -2.20 4.69 -26.55
N TYR A 9 -2.79 3.64 -25.96
CA TYR A 9 -4.21 3.61 -25.62
C TYR A 9 -4.59 4.72 -24.62
N PHE A 10 -3.69 5.03 -23.68
CA PHE A 10 -3.94 5.99 -22.61
C PHE A 10 -3.43 7.40 -22.93
N LYS A 11 -2.80 7.62 -24.09
CA LYS A 11 -2.07 8.85 -24.42
C LYS A 11 -2.88 10.14 -24.23
N LYS A 12 -4.15 10.15 -24.66
CA LYS A 12 -5.04 11.30 -24.48
C LYS A 12 -5.33 11.57 -23.00
N GLU A 13 -5.69 10.52 -22.26
CA GLU A 13 -6.03 10.63 -20.84
C GLU A 13 -4.80 11.04 -20.02
N LEU A 14 -3.62 10.50 -20.33
CA LEU A 14 -2.37 10.86 -19.66
C LEU A 14 -1.96 12.31 -19.90
N ALA A 15 -2.34 12.92 -21.04
CA ALA A 15 -2.10 14.33 -21.30
C ALA A 15 -2.95 15.26 -20.41
N GLU A 16 -4.11 14.78 -19.94
CA GLU A 16 -5.04 15.51 -19.09
C GLU A 16 -4.73 15.33 -17.58
N VAL A 17 -3.91 14.34 -17.23
CA VAL A 17 -3.52 14.05 -15.85
C VAL A 17 -2.34 14.92 -15.42
N THR A 18 -2.53 15.68 -14.34
CA THR A 18 -1.46 16.48 -13.73
C THR A 18 -0.54 15.61 -12.86
N PRO A 19 0.81 15.72 -12.98
CA PRO A 19 1.76 14.88 -12.23
C PRO A 19 1.69 15.04 -10.72
N ASP A 20 1.34 16.24 -10.23
CA ASP A 20 1.32 16.58 -8.80
C ASP A 20 0.03 16.12 -8.10
N ALA A 21 -0.90 15.50 -8.83
CA ALA A 21 -2.20 15.09 -8.29
C ALA A 21 -2.12 13.91 -7.31
N VAL A 22 -0.96 13.27 -7.13
CA VAL A 22 -0.83 12.05 -6.33
C VAL A 22 0.20 12.21 -5.21
N ALA A 23 -0.27 12.57 -4.03
CA ALA A 23 0.44 12.28 -2.79
C ALA A 23 0.11 10.84 -2.38
N ILE A 24 1.01 9.89 -2.67
CA ILE A 24 0.78 8.48 -2.30
C ILE A 24 1.23 8.31 -0.85
N SER A 25 0.26 8.12 0.03
CA SER A 25 0.52 7.83 1.46
C SER A 25 0.67 6.33 1.74
N VAL A 26 0.69 5.49 0.70
CA VAL A 26 0.66 4.02 0.71
C VAL A 26 1.84 3.49 -0.12
N PRO A 27 2.55 2.43 0.29
CA PRO A 27 3.63 1.86 -0.50
C PRO A 27 3.18 1.43 -1.91
N LEU A 28 4.05 1.58 -2.91
CA LEU A 28 3.69 1.37 -4.31
C LEU A 28 3.29 -0.09 -4.60
N HIS A 29 4.00 -1.07 -4.01
CA HIS A 29 3.67 -2.49 -4.16
C HIS A 29 2.27 -2.82 -3.59
N VAL A 30 1.86 -2.18 -2.50
CA VAL A 30 0.49 -2.32 -1.95
C VAL A 30 -0.54 -1.78 -2.93
N VAL A 31 -0.31 -0.59 -3.50
CA VAL A 31 -1.22 -0.01 -4.50
C VAL A 31 -1.36 -0.92 -5.72
N ILE A 32 -0.25 -1.50 -6.18
CA ILE A 32 -0.24 -2.45 -7.30
C ILE A 32 -1.02 -3.72 -6.95
N GLY A 33 -0.77 -4.32 -5.78
CA GLY A 33 -1.46 -5.53 -5.33
C GLY A 33 -2.98 -5.29 -5.23
N GLU A 34 -3.39 -4.21 -4.56
CA GLU A 34 -4.81 -3.86 -4.45
C GLU A 34 -5.46 -3.57 -5.82
N ALA A 35 -4.71 -3.00 -6.77
CA ALA A 35 -5.22 -2.76 -8.10
C ALA A 35 -5.48 -4.07 -8.87
N VAL A 36 -4.58 -5.06 -8.72
CA VAL A 36 -4.76 -6.41 -9.29
C VAL A 36 -5.99 -7.09 -8.67
N ASP A 37 -6.16 -7.03 -7.36
CA ASP A 37 -7.35 -7.57 -6.68
C ASP A 37 -8.65 -6.93 -7.19
N VAL A 38 -8.65 -5.61 -7.37
CA VAL A 38 -9.80 -4.87 -7.90
C VAL A 38 -10.10 -5.25 -9.35
N ALA A 39 -9.07 -5.47 -10.18
CA ALA A 39 -9.26 -5.93 -11.55
C ALA A 39 -9.82 -7.36 -11.62
N SER A 40 -9.32 -8.26 -10.77
CA SER A 40 -9.84 -9.63 -10.62
C SER A 40 -11.30 -9.62 -10.19
N PHE A 41 -11.64 -8.84 -9.15
CA PHE A 41 -13.02 -8.66 -8.70
C PHE A 41 -13.91 -8.13 -9.82
N PHE A 42 -13.44 -7.11 -10.56
CA PHE A 42 -14.19 -6.51 -11.67
C PHE A 42 -14.54 -7.56 -12.72
N SER A 43 -13.59 -8.41 -13.10
CA SER A 43 -13.81 -9.49 -14.08
C SER A 43 -14.88 -10.47 -13.61
N GLU A 44 -14.80 -10.90 -12.35
CA GLU A 44 -15.72 -11.88 -11.75
C GLU A 44 -17.15 -11.33 -11.55
N HIS A 45 -17.27 -10.03 -11.27
CA HIS A 45 -18.53 -9.36 -10.92
C HIS A 45 -19.06 -8.42 -12.02
N TRP A 46 -18.50 -8.48 -13.24
CA TRP A 46 -18.93 -7.59 -14.33
C TRP A 46 -20.38 -7.83 -14.73
N LYS A 47 -20.74 -9.07 -15.07
CA LYS A 47 -22.07 -9.41 -15.61
C LYS A 47 -23.09 -9.64 -14.49
N THR A 48 -24.30 -9.15 -14.72
CA THR A 48 -25.46 -9.52 -13.91
C THR A 48 -25.80 -11.00 -14.12
N ILE A 49 -26.05 -11.73 -13.03
CA ILE A 49 -26.51 -13.12 -13.05
C ILE A 49 -27.99 -13.14 -12.72
N THR A 50 -28.76 -13.78 -13.58
CA THR A 50 -30.21 -13.99 -13.44
C THR A 50 -30.53 -15.47 -13.41
N ASP A 51 -31.57 -15.83 -12.66
CA ASP A 51 -32.23 -17.13 -12.69
C ASP A 51 -33.68 -16.89 -13.14
N GLY A 52 -33.96 -17.20 -14.41
CA GLY A 52 -35.16 -16.72 -15.10
C GLY A 52 -35.22 -15.18 -15.11
N ASP A 53 -36.35 -14.63 -14.64
CA ASP A 53 -36.59 -13.19 -14.53
C ASP A 53 -36.04 -12.58 -13.22
N VAL A 54 -35.51 -13.41 -12.31
CA VAL A 54 -35.03 -12.96 -11.00
C VAL A 54 -33.53 -12.67 -11.06
N VAL A 55 -33.13 -11.49 -10.61
CA VAL A 55 -31.71 -11.12 -10.50
C VAL A 55 -31.13 -11.76 -9.23
N VAL A 56 -30.29 -12.77 -9.40
CA VAL A 56 -29.61 -13.48 -8.31
C VAL A 56 -28.40 -12.69 -7.81
N ARG A 57 -27.65 -12.07 -8.73
CA ARG A 57 -26.51 -11.22 -8.39
C ARG A 57 -26.42 -10.03 -9.34
N PRO A 58 -26.48 -8.78 -8.85
CA PRO A 58 -26.32 -7.62 -9.71
C PRO A 58 -24.86 -7.50 -10.20
N GLY A 59 -24.67 -7.23 -11.49
CA GLY A 59 -23.34 -7.00 -12.06
C GLY A 59 -22.95 -5.53 -12.06
N LEU A 60 -21.65 -5.27 -12.21
CA LEU A 60 -21.12 -3.92 -12.41
C LEU A 60 -21.55 -3.31 -13.76
N ASP A 61 -21.98 -4.12 -14.73
CA ASP A 61 -22.61 -3.70 -15.98
C ASP A 61 -23.84 -2.80 -15.77
N ARG A 62 -24.49 -2.92 -14.60
CA ARG A 62 -25.63 -2.07 -14.20
C ARG A 62 -25.23 -0.68 -13.71
N ALA A 63 -23.94 -0.38 -13.51
CA ALA A 63 -23.48 0.94 -13.06
C ALA A 63 -23.51 2.01 -14.17
N GLY A 64 -23.99 1.66 -15.36
CA GLY A 64 -24.21 2.56 -16.48
C GLY A 64 -22.91 2.94 -17.19
N LYS A 65 -22.97 4.01 -18.00
CA LYS A 65 -21.88 4.39 -18.93
C LYS A 65 -20.60 4.89 -18.26
N LYS A 66 -20.60 5.10 -16.93
CA LYS A 66 -19.42 5.59 -16.20
C LYS A 66 -18.30 4.56 -16.14
N ILE A 67 -18.64 3.28 -16.16
CA ILE A 67 -17.68 2.17 -16.13
C ILE A 67 -17.79 1.37 -17.43
N ARG A 68 -16.65 1.03 -18.04
CA ARG A 68 -16.60 0.34 -19.32
C ARG A 68 -16.36 -1.15 -19.10
N SER A 69 -16.79 -1.98 -20.04
CA SER A 69 -16.59 -3.44 -19.97
C SER A 69 -15.12 -3.87 -19.95
N ASN A 70 -14.22 -3.01 -20.43
CA ASN A 70 -12.78 -3.23 -20.43
C ASN A 70 -12.06 -2.56 -19.25
N THR A 71 -12.76 -1.93 -18.28
CA THR A 71 -12.09 -1.19 -17.19
C THR A 71 -11.16 -2.08 -16.35
N GLY A 72 -11.49 -3.35 -16.11
CA GLY A 72 -10.56 -4.29 -15.46
C GLY A 72 -9.27 -4.54 -16.25
N GLN A 73 -9.37 -4.62 -17.59
CA GLN A 73 -8.20 -4.75 -18.47
C GLN A 73 -7.38 -3.46 -18.51
N GLU A 74 -8.03 -2.30 -18.45
CA GLU A 74 -7.35 -1.01 -18.32
C GLU A 74 -6.53 -0.94 -17.03
N ILE A 75 -7.07 -1.42 -15.90
CA ILE A 75 -6.35 -1.47 -14.62
C ILE A 75 -5.09 -2.34 -14.73
N LEU A 76 -5.21 -3.56 -15.27
CA LEU A 76 -4.05 -4.46 -15.41
C LEU A 76 -2.97 -3.87 -16.36
N ALA A 77 -3.39 -3.25 -17.46
CA ALA A 77 -2.45 -2.60 -18.37
C ALA A 77 -1.75 -1.40 -17.69
N LEU A 78 -2.47 -0.63 -16.88
CA LEU A 78 -1.89 0.47 -16.11
C LEU A 78 -0.93 -0.04 -15.02
N VAL A 79 -1.22 -1.18 -14.38
CA VAL A 79 -0.28 -1.83 -13.45
C VAL A 79 1.05 -2.15 -14.15
N GLU A 80 1.01 -2.80 -15.32
CA GLU A 80 2.22 -3.10 -16.10
C GLU A 80 2.99 -1.83 -16.47
N LEU A 81 2.29 -0.77 -16.89
CA LEU A 81 2.91 0.51 -17.25
C LEU A 81 3.54 1.22 -16.06
N VAL A 82 2.88 1.21 -14.89
CA VAL A 82 3.41 1.78 -13.65
C VAL A 82 4.66 1.03 -13.19
N GLN A 83 4.61 -0.31 -13.20
CA GLN A 83 5.77 -1.15 -12.86
C GLN A 83 6.94 -0.88 -13.81
N SER A 84 6.69 -0.83 -15.11
CA SER A 84 7.72 -0.54 -16.12
C SER A 84 8.34 0.85 -15.90
N ALA A 85 7.52 1.89 -15.68
CA ALA A 85 7.98 3.24 -15.41
C ALA A 85 8.78 3.34 -14.11
N GLN A 86 8.37 2.64 -13.05
CA GLN A 86 9.11 2.58 -11.79
C GLN A 86 10.46 1.88 -11.98
N THR A 87 10.50 0.76 -12.69
CA THR A 87 11.76 0.05 -12.99
C THR A 87 12.71 0.93 -13.79
N GLN A 88 12.22 1.63 -14.82
CA GLN A 88 13.05 2.57 -15.58
C GLN A 88 13.59 3.71 -14.71
N LEU A 89 12.77 4.26 -13.83
CA LEU A 89 13.20 5.29 -12.88
C LEU A 89 14.33 4.76 -11.99
N LEU A 90 14.16 3.59 -11.38
CA LEU A 90 15.17 2.95 -10.52
C LEU A 90 16.49 2.65 -11.26
N LEU A 91 16.40 2.22 -12.52
CA LEU A 91 17.59 1.99 -13.35
C LEU A 91 18.29 3.29 -13.77
N SER A 92 17.55 4.39 -13.90
CA SER A 92 18.09 5.71 -14.26
C SER A 92 18.72 6.46 -13.08
N THR A 93 18.42 6.04 -11.84
CA THR A 93 19.02 6.60 -10.63
C THR A 93 20.31 5.85 -10.31
N ALA A 94 21.46 6.48 -10.55
CA ALA A 94 22.80 5.90 -10.42
C ALA A 94 23.28 5.63 -8.98
N ALA A 95 22.38 5.49 -8.01
CA ALA A 95 22.74 5.07 -6.65
C ALA A 95 21.85 3.88 -6.27
N ARG A 96 22.34 2.66 -6.52
CA ARG A 96 21.84 1.49 -5.80
C ARG A 96 22.02 1.76 -4.30
N ALA A 97 21.11 1.25 -3.47
CA ALA A 97 21.42 1.16 -2.05
C ALA A 97 22.78 0.47 -1.91
N SER A 98 23.68 1.00 -1.06
CA SER A 98 24.90 0.26 -0.75
C SER A 98 24.49 -1.08 -0.17
N VAL A 99 25.30 -2.11 -0.42
CA VAL A 99 25.12 -3.42 0.22
C VAL A 99 25.01 -3.23 1.73
N ASP A 100 25.83 -2.33 2.30
CA ASP A 100 25.82 -1.96 3.71
C ASP A 100 24.47 -1.44 4.22
N ASP A 101 23.75 -0.59 3.46
CA ASP A 101 22.46 -0.06 3.89
C ASP A 101 21.36 -1.13 3.85
N VAL A 102 21.43 -2.04 2.86
CA VAL A 102 20.50 -3.17 2.76
C VAL A 102 20.75 -4.16 3.90
N ASP A 103 22.01 -4.48 4.17
CA ASP A 103 22.40 -5.36 5.25
C ASP A 103 22.05 -4.76 6.62
N ARG A 104 22.27 -3.45 6.80
CA ARG A 104 21.87 -2.75 8.02
C ARG A 104 20.36 -2.72 8.22
N ALA A 105 19.58 -2.54 7.15
CA ALA A 105 18.12 -2.60 7.22
C ALA A 105 17.63 -3.99 7.61
N ARG A 106 18.21 -5.05 7.02
CA ARG A 106 17.89 -6.45 7.38
C ARG A 106 18.26 -6.77 8.83
N PHE A 107 19.43 -6.30 9.28
CA PHE A 107 19.84 -6.39 10.68
C PHE A 107 18.80 -5.74 11.60
N LEU A 108 18.43 -4.48 11.35
CA LEU A 108 17.47 -3.77 12.20
C LEU A 108 16.08 -4.42 12.19
N VAL A 109 15.62 -4.98 11.06
CA VAL A 109 14.36 -5.76 11.04
C VAL A 109 14.47 -6.97 11.98
N SER A 110 15.54 -7.76 11.86
CA SER A 110 15.77 -8.94 12.69
C SER A 110 15.83 -8.60 14.18
N GLU A 111 16.58 -7.57 14.55
CA GLU A 111 16.75 -7.18 15.95
C GLU A 111 15.47 -6.59 16.56
N LEU A 112 14.75 -5.77 15.80
CA LEU A 112 13.48 -5.21 16.27
C LEU A 112 12.42 -6.31 16.42
N ASP A 113 12.36 -7.27 15.50
CA ASP A 113 11.47 -8.44 15.62
C ASP A 113 11.82 -9.27 16.87
N ALA A 114 13.10 -9.59 17.08
CA ALA A 114 13.56 -10.37 18.22
C ALA A 114 13.27 -9.67 19.55
N CYS A 115 13.57 -8.38 19.67
CA CYS A 115 13.30 -7.61 20.89
C CYS A 115 11.80 -7.49 21.18
N LEU A 116 10.98 -7.30 20.14
CA LEU A 116 9.53 -7.24 20.28
C LEU A 116 8.94 -8.61 20.66
N ALA A 117 9.43 -9.69 20.05
CA ALA A 117 9.02 -11.05 20.40
C ALA A 117 9.35 -11.37 21.85
N TRP A 118 10.57 -11.06 22.30
CA TRP A 118 10.98 -11.25 23.69
C TRP A 118 10.15 -10.42 24.67
N LEU A 119 9.85 -9.16 24.32
CA LEU A 119 9.06 -8.29 25.18
C LEU A 119 7.60 -8.74 25.29
N PHE A 120 7.04 -9.32 24.23
CA PHE A 120 5.63 -9.69 24.16
C PHE A 120 5.35 -11.09 24.67
N ASP A 121 6.32 -12.02 24.56
CA ASP A 121 6.18 -13.39 25.05
C ASP A 121 6.25 -13.43 26.59
N ASP A 122 5.11 -13.15 27.24
CA ASP A 122 4.90 -13.32 28.67
C ASP A 122 4.28 -14.69 29.03
N GLY A 123 4.18 -15.59 28.04
CA GLY A 123 3.54 -16.90 28.15
C GLY A 123 2.02 -16.89 28.00
N VAL A 124 1.40 -15.75 27.67
CA VAL A 124 -0.04 -15.63 27.37
C VAL A 124 -0.21 -14.99 26.00
N GLU A 125 -0.94 -15.65 25.10
CA GLU A 125 -1.25 -15.08 23.79
C GLU A 125 -2.20 -13.88 23.94
N ASP A 126 -1.68 -12.68 23.72
CA ASP A 126 -2.39 -11.42 23.97
C ASP A 126 -2.44 -10.47 22.76
N ASP A 127 -2.95 -9.26 23.00
CA ASP A 127 -3.08 -8.22 21.98
C ASP A 127 -1.73 -7.73 21.41
N LYS A 128 -0.62 -7.91 22.14
CA LYS A 128 0.74 -7.58 21.70
C LYS A 128 1.28 -8.64 20.75
N ASP A 129 1.10 -9.92 21.06
CA ASP A 129 1.45 -11.03 20.14
C ASP A 129 0.72 -10.90 18.81
N ALA A 130 -0.59 -10.65 18.86
CA ALA A 130 -1.40 -10.43 17.67
C ALA A 130 -0.93 -9.23 16.84
N GLN A 131 -0.35 -8.20 17.46
CA GLN A 131 0.22 -7.05 16.74
C GLN A 131 1.54 -7.40 16.04
N LEU A 132 2.41 -8.18 16.68
CA LEU A 132 3.67 -8.61 16.08
C LEU A 132 3.42 -9.57 14.91
N GLU A 133 2.55 -10.56 15.11
CA GLU A 133 2.15 -11.48 14.05
C GLU A 133 1.45 -10.77 12.88
N ALA A 134 0.69 -9.70 13.14
CA ALA A 134 0.12 -8.89 12.07
C ALA A 134 1.19 -8.16 11.23
N VAL A 135 2.33 -7.76 11.83
CA VAL A 135 3.47 -7.19 11.08
C VAL A 135 4.19 -8.28 10.29
N ARG A 136 4.53 -9.41 10.93
CA ARG A 136 5.15 -10.56 10.25
C ARG A 136 4.33 -11.03 9.05
N GLY A 137 3.03 -11.25 9.26
CA GLY A 137 2.11 -11.67 8.20
C GLY A 137 1.89 -10.63 7.10
N ALA A 138 2.15 -9.34 7.34
CA ALA A 138 2.09 -8.32 6.29
C ALA A 138 3.29 -8.40 5.33
N HIS A 139 4.41 -8.97 5.77
CA HIS A 139 5.67 -9.02 5.02
C HIS A 139 6.08 -10.43 4.57
N ALA A 140 5.41 -11.48 5.04
CA ALA A 140 5.73 -12.89 4.74
C ALA A 140 5.84 -13.24 3.23
N ASP A 141 5.00 -12.65 2.39
CA ASP A 141 4.97 -12.89 0.93
C ASP A 141 5.47 -11.69 0.12
N THR A 142 6.18 -10.75 0.76
CA THR A 142 6.66 -9.57 0.04
C THR A 142 7.83 -9.90 -0.89
N PRO A 143 7.88 -9.32 -2.10
CA PRO A 143 9.00 -9.53 -3.01
C PRO A 143 10.32 -9.03 -2.41
N ASP A 144 11.42 -9.77 -2.58
CA ASP A 144 12.77 -9.35 -2.18
C ASP A 144 13.21 -8.11 -3.00
N SER A 145 12.85 -6.94 -2.48
CA SER A 145 13.02 -5.65 -3.13
C SER A 145 13.28 -4.57 -2.09
N ILE A 146 14.00 -3.52 -2.48
CA ILE A 146 14.34 -2.40 -1.57
C ILE A 146 13.07 -1.71 -1.04
N ASP A 147 12.03 -1.56 -1.85
CA ASP A 147 10.76 -0.93 -1.42
C ASP A 147 10.01 -1.80 -0.39
N ALA A 148 10.04 -3.13 -0.55
CA ALA A 148 9.48 -4.06 0.42
C ALA A 148 10.26 -4.02 1.74
N LEU A 149 11.60 -4.12 1.68
CA LEU A 149 12.47 -4.04 2.86
C LEU A 149 12.30 -2.70 3.61
N ALA A 150 12.19 -1.59 2.89
CA ALA A 150 11.95 -0.30 3.50
C ALA A 150 10.55 -0.20 4.13
N ALA A 151 9.57 -0.91 3.59
CA ALA A 151 8.25 -1.00 4.19
C ALA A 151 8.21 -1.85 5.46
N GLU A 152 8.84 -3.01 5.41
CA GLU A 152 9.03 -3.89 6.56
C GLU A 152 9.74 -3.15 7.71
N LEU A 153 10.90 -2.54 7.43
CA LEU A 153 11.66 -1.77 8.40
C LEU A 153 10.85 -0.61 9.01
N SER A 154 10.04 0.07 8.19
CA SER A 154 9.15 1.15 8.65
C SER A 154 8.06 0.65 9.60
N ASP A 155 7.51 -0.54 9.35
CA ASP A 155 6.43 -1.10 10.16
C ASP A 155 6.95 -1.64 11.50
N TYR A 156 8.09 -2.36 11.52
CA TYR A 156 8.75 -2.77 12.75
C TYR A 156 9.17 -1.57 13.60
N ALA A 157 9.78 -0.55 13.00
CA ALA A 157 10.13 0.68 13.72
C ALA A 157 8.90 1.43 14.24
N GLY A 158 7.76 1.33 13.54
CA GLY A 158 6.48 1.84 13.97
C GLY A 158 5.94 1.14 15.21
N LEU A 159 6.03 -0.19 15.23
CA LEU A 159 5.61 -1.04 16.35
C LEU A 159 6.53 -0.85 17.56
N ALA A 160 7.85 -0.94 17.37
CA ALA A 160 8.84 -0.76 18.42
C ALA A 160 8.74 0.62 19.09
N ALA A 161 8.53 1.68 18.32
CA ALA A 161 8.34 3.00 18.92
C ALA A 161 7.08 3.13 19.79
N LYS A 162 6.04 2.30 19.57
CA LYS A 162 4.85 2.28 20.43
C LYS A 162 5.17 1.73 21.82
N TYR A 163 6.09 0.76 21.90
CA TYR A 163 6.50 0.09 23.14
C TYR A 163 7.90 0.51 23.59
N ARG A 164 8.35 1.71 23.19
CA ARG A 164 9.72 2.17 23.42
C ARG A 164 10.13 2.12 24.90
N ALA A 165 9.26 2.58 25.80
CA ALA A 165 9.56 2.62 27.23
C ALA A 165 9.78 1.22 27.83
N GLU A 166 9.04 0.22 27.33
CA GLU A 166 9.18 -1.17 27.75
C GLU A 166 10.43 -1.80 27.11
N LEU A 167 10.68 -1.51 25.83
CA LEU A 167 11.86 -1.97 25.10
C LEU A 167 13.17 -1.43 25.67
N GLU A 168 13.19 -0.22 26.25
CA GLU A 168 14.37 0.32 26.94
C GLU A 168 14.81 -0.53 28.14
N GLY A 169 13.94 -1.44 28.64
CA GLY A 169 14.28 -2.45 29.64
C GLY A 169 14.79 -3.78 29.09
N VAL A 170 14.77 -3.98 27.76
CA VAL A 170 15.26 -5.20 27.10
C VAL A 170 16.79 -5.09 26.94
N PRO A 171 17.59 -6.05 27.48
CA PRO A 171 19.05 -5.93 27.54
C PRO A 171 19.76 -5.71 26.19
N GLU A 172 19.23 -6.29 25.11
CA GLU A 172 19.84 -6.23 23.78
C GLU A 172 19.28 -5.09 22.92
N PHE A 173 18.27 -4.36 23.40
CA PHE A 173 17.66 -3.28 22.63
C PHE A 173 18.47 -1.98 22.76
N GLU A 174 18.88 -1.43 21.61
CA GLU A 174 19.48 -0.09 21.59
C GLU A 174 18.42 0.99 21.31
N SER A 175 18.36 2.00 22.19
CA SER A 175 17.39 3.10 22.11
C SER A 175 17.42 3.91 20.80
N GLY A 176 18.54 3.82 20.06
CA GLY A 176 18.73 4.45 18.75
C GLY A 176 18.07 3.71 17.59
N TRP A 177 17.86 2.38 17.68
CA TRP A 177 17.44 1.55 16.56
C TRP A 177 16.09 1.96 15.98
N THR A 178 15.13 2.37 16.81
CA THR A 178 13.82 2.84 16.32
C THR A 178 13.92 4.10 15.46
N GLY A 179 14.81 5.04 15.82
CA GLY A 179 15.06 6.26 15.06
C GLY A 179 15.88 5.98 13.81
N GLU A 180 16.89 5.12 13.94
CA GLU A 180 17.72 4.65 12.83
C GLU A 180 16.89 3.93 11.77
N ALA A 181 16.08 2.95 12.18
CA ALA A 181 15.22 2.16 11.30
C ALA A 181 14.24 3.03 10.52
N ARG A 182 13.62 4.04 11.17
CA ARG A 182 12.77 5.01 10.45
C ARG A 182 13.57 5.82 9.45
N SER A 183 14.73 6.34 9.85
CA SER A 183 15.57 7.18 9.00
C SER A 183 16.10 6.39 7.80
N LEU A 184 16.49 5.13 8.01
CA LEU A 184 16.96 4.22 6.98
C LEU A 184 15.82 3.77 6.07
N ALA A 185 14.64 3.44 6.60
CA ALA A 185 13.45 3.14 5.79
C ALA A 185 13.05 4.32 4.89
N THR A 186 13.07 5.53 5.45
CA THR A 186 12.90 6.76 4.68
C THR A 186 13.99 6.90 3.63
N SER A 187 15.26 6.71 3.97
CA SER A 187 16.38 6.82 3.01
C SER A 187 16.31 5.78 1.88
N LEU A 188 15.86 4.56 2.17
CA LEU A 188 15.66 3.51 1.17
C LEU A 188 14.49 3.81 0.22
N ARG A 189 13.42 4.46 0.72
CA ARG A 189 12.27 4.92 -0.10
C ARG A 189 12.52 6.23 -0.85
N GLU A 190 13.20 7.17 -0.20
CA GLU A 190 13.50 8.52 -0.65
C GLU A 190 14.82 8.62 -1.39
N ARG A 191 15.53 7.51 -1.65
CA ARG A 191 16.60 7.51 -2.66
C ARG A 191 15.96 7.59 -4.05
N PRO A 192 15.81 8.82 -4.54
CA PRO A 192 16.65 9.31 -5.60
C PRO A 192 17.60 10.39 -5.06
N ALA A 193 18.87 10.30 -5.46
CA ALA A 193 19.91 11.32 -5.27
C ALA A 193 20.57 11.41 -3.88
N GLY A 194 21.85 11.04 -3.83
CA GLY A 194 22.77 11.81 -3.01
C GLY A 194 22.84 13.24 -3.58
N GLY A 195 22.22 14.21 -2.90
CA GLY A 195 22.43 15.67 -3.03
C GLY A 195 22.25 16.36 -4.40
N ALA A 196 22.22 15.64 -5.51
CA ALA A 196 22.10 16.20 -6.85
C ALA A 196 20.63 16.36 -7.20
N LYS A 197 20.26 17.54 -7.73
CA LYS A 197 18.94 17.72 -8.34
C LYS A 197 18.72 16.63 -9.39
N PRO A 198 17.52 16.02 -9.46
CA PRO A 198 17.23 15.03 -10.48
C PRO A 198 17.53 15.61 -11.85
N THR A 199 18.13 14.81 -12.73
CA THR A 199 18.32 15.22 -14.12
C THR A 199 16.96 15.50 -14.75
N LYS A 200 16.93 16.28 -15.84
CA LYS A 200 15.69 16.53 -16.58
C LYS A 200 15.00 15.22 -16.98
N GLU A 201 15.78 14.22 -17.39
CA GLU A 201 15.29 12.89 -17.73
C GLU A 201 14.68 12.14 -16.53
N GLN A 202 15.32 12.20 -15.36
CA GLN A 202 14.78 11.59 -14.13
C GLN A 202 13.49 12.28 -13.67
N ALA A 203 13.44 13.61 -13.76
CA ALA A 203 12.25 14.39 -13.43
C ALA A 203 11.09 14.05 -14.38
N GLU A 204 11.35 13.93 -15.68
CA GLU A 204 10.37 13.52 -16.69
C GLU A 204 9.90 12.07 -16.49
N ALA A 205 10.81 11.14 -16.18
CA ALA A 205 10.47 9.74 -15.87
C ALA A 205 9.59 9.63 -14.62
N MET A 206 9.92 10.38 -13.56
CA MET A 206 9.12 10.44 -12.34
C MET A 206 7.74 11.06 -12.60
N ALA A 207 7.66 12.14 -13.38
CA ALA A 207 6.39 12.75 -13.76
C ALA A 207 5.53 11.78 -14.58
N ASN A 208 6.12 11.03 -15.49
CA ASN A 208 5.42 10.00 -16.26
C ASN A 208 4.86 8.88 -15.36
N ARG A 209 5.67 8.35 -14.44
CA ARG A 209 5.23 7.37 -13.44
C ARG A 209 4.04 7.91 -12.64
N ASN A 210 4.11 9.16 -12.16
CA ASN A 210 3.05 9.77 -11.36
C ASN A 210 1.74 9.92 -12.15
N ARG A 211 1.81 10.30 -13.43
CA ARG A 211 0.61 10.37 -14.30
C ARG A 211 -0.04 8.99 -14.48
N LEU A 212 0.76 7.97 -14.78
CA LEU A 212 0.28 6.59 -14.93
C LEU A 212 -0.39 6.10 -13.64
N LEU A 213 0.21 6.42 -12.50
CA LEU A 213 -0.29 6.03 -11.19
C LEU A 213 -1.58 6.78 -10.80
N ALA A 214 -1.68 8.07 -11.11
CA ALA A 214 -2.92 8.82 -10.93
C ALA A 214 -4.06 8.18 -11.74
N LEU A 215 -3.79 7.84 -13.00
CA LEU A 215 -4.76 7.22 -13.89
C LEU A 215 -5.17 5.83 -13.39
N LEU A 216 -4.21 5.03 -12.89
CA LEU A 216 -4.48 3.75 -12.23
C LEU A 216 -5.44 3.94 -11.04
N LEU A 217 -5.14 4.88 -10.15
CA LEU A 217 -5.98 5.16 -8.97
C LEU A 217 -7.37 5.66 -9.36
N GLN A 218 -7.50 6.47 -10.42
CA GLN A 218 -8.80 6.88 -10.95
C GLN A 218 -9.63 5.67 -11.39
N ARG A 219 -9.02 4.70 -12.11
CA ARG A 219 -9.72 3.47 -12.52
C ARG A 219 -10.11 2.58 -11.34
N VAL A 220 -9.20 2.38 -10.40
CA VAL A 220 -9.47 1.63 -9.17
C VAL A 220 -10.62 2.26 -8.39
N ASN A 221 -10.60 3.59 -8.23
CA ASN A 221 -11.65 4.31 -7.50
C ASN A 221 -13.00 4.29 -8.24
N LEU A 222 -12.99 4.29 -9.58
CA LEU A 222 -14.19 4.09 -10.39
C LEU A 222 -14.84 2.74 -10.10
N VAL A 223 -14.09 1.64 -10.13
CA VAL A 223 -14.59 0.30 -9.78
C VAL A 223 -15.11 0.26 -8.34
N ARG A 224 -14.35 0.79 -7.38
CA ARG A 224 -14.75 0.84 -5.96
C ARG A 224 -16.07 1.60 -5.78
N SER A 225 -16.25 2.74 -6.45
CA SER A 225 -17.47 3.54 -6.38
C SER A 225 -18.67 2.83 -7.01
N ALA A 226 -18.49 2.22 -8.19
CA ALA A 226 -19.52 1.42 -8.84
C ALA A 226 -19.95 0.24 -7.97
N THR A 227 -18.97 -0.46 -7.36
CA THR A 227 -19.23 -1.58 -6.45
C THR A 227 -20.06 -1.14 -5.25
N ARG A 228 -19.71 -0.02 -4.59
CA ARG A 228 -20.50 0.53 -3.47
C ARG A 228 -21.94 0.88 -3.87
N PHE A 229 -22.15 1.38 -5.08
CA PHE A 229 -23.47 1.75 -5.56
C PHE A 229 -24.35 0.53 -5.89
N ILE A 230 -23.78 -0.46 -6.57
CA ILE A 230 -24.47 -1.68 -6.99
C ILE A 230 -24.75 -2.59 -5.80
N TYR A 231 -23.76 -2.80 -4.94
CA TYR A 231 -23.86 -3.65 -3.74
C TYR A 231 -24.19 -2.83 -2.49
N ARG A 232 -24.95 -1.74 -2.61
CA ARG A 232 -25.33 -0.88 -1.46
C ARG A 232 -26.09 -1.63 -0.36
N ASN A 233 -26.80 -2.70 -0.73
CA ASN A 233 -27.53 -3.58 0.19
C ASN A 233 -26.69 -4.81 0.62
N ASP A 234 -25.46 -4.95 0.14
CA ASP A 234 -24.49 -5.98 0.54
C ASP A 234 -23.10 -5.35 0.80
N PRO A 235 -22.90 -4.79 2.01
CA PRO A 235 -21.63 -4.18 2.38
C PRO A 235 -20.47 -5.18 2.42
N ALA A 236 -20.72 -6.48 2.57
CA ALA A 236 -19.67 -7.49 2.62
C ALA A 236 -18.97 -7.62 1.26
N THR A 237 -19.74 -7.60 0.17
CA THR A 237 -19.16 -7.58 -1.18
C THR A 237 -18.40 -6.29 -1.46
N ALA A 238 -18.93 -5.13 -1.05
CA ALA A 238 -18.21 -3.85 -1.22
C ALA A 238 -16.88 -3.79 -0.43
N ARG A 239 -16.74 -4.55 0.66
CA ARG A 239 -15.49 -4.65 1.44
C ARG A 239 -14.38 -5.41 0.73
N LYS A 240 -14.70 -6.27 -0.26
CA LYS A 240 -13.70 -7.05 -1.01
C LYS A 240 -12.79 -6.16 -1.87
N VAL A 241 -13.32 -5.05 -2.37
CA VAL A 241 -12.57 -4.07 -3.18
C VAL A 241 -12.02 -2.89 -2.37
N ALA A 242 -12.34 -2.80 -1.08
CA ALA A 242 -11.87 -1.72 -0.22
C ALA A 242 -10.39 -1.95 0.15
N SER A 243 -9.61 -0.87 0.17
CA SER A 243 -8.19 -0.94 0.57
C SER A 243 -8.07 -1.59 1.96
N ALA A 244 -7.37 -2.73 2.01
CA ALA A 244 -7.10 -3.43 3.26
C ALA A 244 -6.07 -2.65 4.07
N TYR A 245 -5.07 -2.09 3.38
CA TYR A 245 -4.01 -1.28 3.98
C TYR A 245 -4.56 -0.05 4.71
N GLU A 246 -5.38 0.77 4.03
CA GLU A 246 -5.97 1.96 4.64
C GLU A 246 -6.91 1.64 5.81
N ARG A 247 -7.62 0.50 5.76
CA ARG A 247 -8.45 0.06 6.89
C ARG A 247 -7.61 -0.27 8.10
N ARG A 248 -6.56 -1.07 7.93
CA ARG A 248 -5.61 -1.43 8.99
C ARG A 248 -4.93 -0.17 9.55
N ARG A 249 -4.48 0.74 8.69
CA ARG A 249 -3.89 2.02 9.09
C ARG A 249 -4.84 2.88 9.93
N ARG A 250 -6.11 3.00 9.53
CA ARG A 250 -7.12 3.78 10.27
C ARG A 250 -7.51 3.14 11.60
N SER A 251 -7.63 1.82 11.67
CA SER A 251 -7.87 1.15 12.95
C SER A 251 -6.71 1.40 13.92
N SER A 252 -5.47 1.35 13.44
CA SER A 252 -4.28 1.65 14.24
C SER A 252 -4.21 3.12 14.66
N ALA A 253 -4.67 4.05 13.81
CA ALA A 253 -4.76 5.47 14.16
C ALA A 253 -5.87 5.77 15.17
N LYS A 254 -7.01 5.08 15.10
CA LYS A 254 -8.13 5.26 16.03
C LYS A 254 -7.80 4.73 17.44
N LYS A 255 -7.01 3.66 17.54
CA LYS A 255 -6.44 3.17 18.81
C LYS A 255 -5.43 4.15 19.45
N ARG A 256 -4.96 5.18 18.72
CA ARG A 256 -4.03 6.21 19.22
C ARG A 256 -4.72 7.45 19.81
N THR A 257 -6.04 7.59 19.67
CA THR A 257 -6.76 8.74 20.27
C THR A 257 -7.08 8.39 21.73
N PRO A 258 -6.56 9.13 22.73
CA PRO A 258 -6.88 8.89 24.13
C PRO A 258 -8.40 9.03 24.34
N GLU A 259 -8.96 8.13 25.13
CA GLU A 259 -10.35 8.24 25.59
C GLU A 259 -10.51 9.57 26.35
N PRO A 260 -11.52 10.40 26.03
CA PRO A 260 -11.74 11.64 26.76
C PRO A 260 -11.98 11.33 28.24
N ALA A 261 -11.25 12.01 29.12
CA ALA A 261 -11.33 11.80 30.56
C ALA A 261 -12.78 11.90 31.04
N PRO A 262 -13.23 11.01 31.95
CA PRO A 262 -14.59 11.07 32.48
C PRO A 262 -14.83 12.41 33.19
N ASP A 263 -15.98 13.01 32.93
CA ASP A 263 -16.38 14.29 33.52
C ASP A 263 -16.27 14.25 35.05
N PRO A 264 -15.74 15.31 35.68
CA PRO A 264 -15.67 15.37 37.14
C PRO A 264 -17.09 15.32 37.70
N THR A 265 -17.30 14.38 38.61
CA THR A 265 -18.57 14.20 39.33
C THR A 265 -18.90 15.48 40.09
N PRO A 266 -20.13 16.02 39.99
CA PRO A 266 -20.50 17.22 40.74
C PRO A 266 -20.55 16.88 42.23
N VAL A 267 -19.86 17.70 43.02
CA VAL A 267 -19.86 17.71 44.50
C VAL A 267 -21.07 18.46 45.01
#